data_AF-A0A958J9V9-F1
#
_entry.id   AF-A0A958J9V9-F1
#
_cell.length_a   1.000
_cell.length_b   1.000
_cell.length_c   1.000
_cell.angle_alpha   90.00
_cell.angle_beta   90.00
_cell.angle_gamma   90.00
#
_symmetry.space_group_name_H-M   'P 1'
#
loop_
_entity.id
_entity.type
_entity.pdbx_description
1 polymer ?
#
loop_
_entity_poly.entity_id
_entity_poly.type
_entity_poly.pdbx_seq_one_letter_code
_entity_poly.pdbx_strand_id
1 'polypeptide(L)' 'MDITGHISQAYTDILTPAALAFIAKLQRTFNAQRKSLLSKRIERQQALDAGQFPTFLPETRHIRED' A
#
# COMPACT_ATOMS: atom_id res chain seq x y z
N MET A 1 18.29 3.61 2.13
CA MET A 1 17.17 4.50 1.75
C MET A 1 17.87 5.60 1.04
N ASP A 2 17.65 5.70 -0.26
CA ASP A 2 18.52 6.49 -1.12
C ASP A 2 17.62 7.50 -1.83
N ILE A 3 18.03 8.76 -1.81
CA ILE A 3 17.33 9.84 -2.50
C ILE A 3 18.01 10.00 -3.84
N THR A 4 17.33 9.62 -4.92
CA THR A 4 17.87 9.66 -6.29
C THR A 4 17.54 10.97 -7.02
N GLY A 5 16.61 11.77 -6.49
CA GLY A 5 16.22 13.07 -7.07
C GLY A 5 17.10 14.22 -6.58
N HIS A 6 17.21 15.28 -7.39
CA HIS A 6 17.88 16.52 -7.01
C HIS A 6 17.13 17.21 -5.84
N ILE A 7 17.86 17.49 -4.75
CA ILE A 7 17.31 18.21 -3.58
C ILE A 7 17.60 19.70 -3.76
N SER A 8 16.56 20.49 -4.05
CA SER A 8 16.65 21.95 -4.04
C SER A 8 16.41 22.51 -2.64
N GLN A 9 16.72 23.78 -2.44
CA GLN A 9 16.46 24.49 -1.17
C GLN A 9 14.97 24.43 -0.77
N ALA A 10 14.05 24.37 -1.74
CA ALA A 10 12.62 24.26 -1.46
C ALA A 10 12.23 22.94 -0.77
N TYR A 11 13.10 21.92 -0.78
CA TYR A 11 12.80 20.60 -0.23
C TYR A 11 13.38 20.36 1.16
N THR A 12 14.27 21.24 1.66
CA THR A 12 14.98 21.02 2.92
C THR A 12 14.05 20.99 4.12
N ASP A 13 12.95 21.74 4.07
CA ASP A 13 11.97 21.83 5.15
C ASP A 13 11.03 20.60 5.18
N ILE A 14 10.92 19.88 4.05
CA ILE A 14 10.10 18.66 3.93
C ILE A 14 10.96 17.42 4.20
N LEU A 15 12.15 17.34 3.58
CA LEU A 15 13.07 16.22 3.67
C LEU A 15 14.02 16.35 4.87
N THR A 16 13.48 16.78 6.01
CA THR A 16 14.26 16.87 7.25
C THR A 16 14.74 15.49 7.69
N PRO A 17 15.85 15.39 8.46
CA PRO A 17 16.33 14.11 8.97
C PRO A 17 15.26 13.33 9.76
N ALA A 18 14.44 14.04 10.54
CA ALA A 18 13.35 13.43 11.31
C ALA A 18 12.24 12.87 10.40
N ALA A 19 11.84 13.60 9.36
CA ALA A 19 10.85 13.13 8.39
C ALA A 19 11.36 11.90 7.62
N LEU A 20 12.62 11.92 7.19
CA LEU A 20 13.24 10.78 6.50
C LEU A 20 13.32 9.55 7.40
N ALA A 21 13.72 9.72 8.67
CA ALA A 21 13.76 8.62 9.63
C ALA A 21 12.37 8.01 9.87
N PHE A 22 11.34 8.86 9.96
CA PHE A 22 9.94 8.42 10.10
C PHE A 22 9.46 7.63 8.89
N ILE A 23 9.64 8.16 7.67
CA ILE A 23 9.26 7.46 6.43
C ILE A 23 10.03 6.15 6.29
N ALA A 24 11.31 6.12 6.61
CA ALA A 24 12.10 4.90 6.58
C ALA A 24 11.56 3.83 7.55
N LYS A 25 11.08 4.24 8.73
CA LYS A 25 10.42 3.33 9.68
C LYS A 25 9.11 2.80 9.11
N LEU A 26 8.24 3.66 8.56
CA LEU A 26 6.99 3.24 7.93
C LEU A 26 7.23 2.25 6.79
N GLN A 27 8.20 2.53 5.93
CA GLN A 27 8.56 1.65 4.82
C GLN A 27 8.99 0.28 5.33
N ARG A 28 9.90 0.22 6.31
CA ARG A 28 10.37 -1.07 6.87
C ARG A 28 9.24 -1.86 7.51
N THR A 29 8.33 -1.18 8.24
CA THR A 29 7.23 -1.83 8.94
C THR A 29 6.15 -2.35 7.98
N PHE A 30 5.74 -1.57 6.98
CA PHE A 30 4.52 -1.85 6.22
C PHE A 30 4.75 -2.32 4.77
N ASN A 31 5.97 -2.19 4.22
CA ASN A 31 6.19 -2.52 2.80
C ASN A 31 5.99 -4.01 2.48
N ALA A 32 6.26 -4.92 3.42
CA ALA A 32 5.99 -6.34 3.24
C ALA A 32 4.49 -6.60 3.01
N GLN A 33 3.63 -6.04 3.86
CA GLN A 33 2.18 -6.15 3.72
C GLN A 33 1.69 -5.46 2.44
N ARG A 34 2.21 -4.28 2.10
CA ARG A 34 1.88 -3.60 0.84
C ARG A 34 2.16 -4.49 -0.37
N LYS A 35 3.32 -5.14 -0.43
CA LYS A 35 3.68 -6.08 -1.51
C LYS A 35 2.73 -7.29 -1.55
N SER A 36 2.43 -7.88 -0.39
CA SER A 36 1.47 -9.00 -0.31
C SER A 36 0.09 -8.62 -0.83
N LEU A 37 -0.41 -7.43 -0.50
CA LEU A 37 -1.70 -6.94 -1.00
C LEU A 37 -1.69 -6.71 -2.52
N LEU A 38 -0.56 -6.27 -3.09
CA LEU A 38 -0.42 -6.15 -4.54
C LEU A 38 -0.44 -7.52 -5.24
N SER A 39 0.22 -8.53 -4.66
CA SER A 39 0.14 -9.91 -5.17
C SER A 39 -1.30 -10.45 -5.14
N LYS A 40 -2.03 -10.22 -4.04
CA LYS A 40 -3.45 -10.60 -3.93
C LYS A 40 -4.34 -9.94 -4.98
N ARG A 41 -4.00 -8.74 -5.46
CA ARG A 41 -4.73 -8.10 -6.58
C ARG A 41 -4.54 -8.87 -7.89
N ILE A 42 -3.34 -9.40 -8.14
CA ILE A 42 -3.06 -10.22 -9.32
C ILE A 42 -3.87 -11.52 -9.24
N GLU A 43 -3.84 -12.19 -8.09
CA GLU A 43 -4.64 -13.41 -7.84
C GLU A 43 -6.14 -13.14 -8.03
N ARG A 44 -6.64 -12.01 -7.51
CA ARG A 44 -8.05 -11.64 -7.69
C ARG A 44 -8.38 -11.38 -9.17
N GLN A 45 -7.48 -10.73 -9.91
CA GLN A 45 -7.67 -10.50 -11.33
C GLN A 45 -7.76 -11.81 -12.12
N GLN A 46 -6.88 -12.79 -11.82
CA GLN A 46 -6.93 -14.10 -12.46
C GLN A 46 -8.28 -14.81 -12.20
N ALA A 47 -8.84 -14.69 -10.99
CA ALA A 47 -10.17 -15.22 -10.69
C ALA A 47 -11.28 -14.53 -11.50
N LEU A 48 -11.19 -13.20 -11.69
CA LEU A 48 -12.13 -12.46 -12.53
C LEU A 48 -12.06 -12.91 -13.98
N ASP A 49 -10.85 -13.07 -14.52
CA ASP A 49 -10.61 -13.50 -15.89
C ASP A 49 -11.13 -14.93 -16.13
N ALA A 50 -11.13 -15.77 -15.09
CA ALA A 50 -11.74 -17.10 -15.09
C ALA A 50 -13.27 -17.10 -14.90
N GLY A 51 -13.91 -15.92 -14.88
CA GLY A 51 -15.37 -15.77 -14.78
C GLY A 51 -15.92 -15.65 -13.36
N GLN A 52 -15.09 -15.55 -12.33
CA GLN A 52 -15.53 -15.37 -10.93
C GLN A 52 -15.81 -13.90 -10.62
N PHE A 53 -16.87 -13.35 -11.23
CA PHE A 53 -17.26 -11.95 -11.08
C PHE A 53 -17.48 -11.52 -9.62
N PRO A 54 -17.29 -10.24 -9.28
CA PRO A 54 -17.49 -9.75 -7.93
C PRO A 54 -18.96 -9.89 -7.49
N THR A 55 -19.13 -10.31 -6.25
CA THR A 55 -20.41 -10.27 -5.53
C THR A 55 -20.15 -9.82 -4.10
N PHE A 56 -21.20 -9.51 -3.35
CA PHE A 56 -21.08 -9.18 -1.93
C PHE A 56 -20.61 -10.40 -1.15
N LEU A 57 -19.52 -10.22 -0.40
CA LEU A 57 -18.96 -11.26 0.44
C LEU A 57 -19.96 -11.63 1.56
N PRO A 58 -20.34 -12.91 1.70
CA PRO A 58 -21.20 -13.36 2.78
C PRO A 58 -20.57 -13.13 4.16
N GLU A 59 -19.26 -13.28 4.30
CA GLU A 59 -18.57 -13.16 5.60
C GLU A 59 -18.67 -11.75 6.22
N THR A 60 -18.82 -10.71 5.40
CA THR A 60 -18.97 -9.32 5.87
C THR A 60 -20.42 -8.83 5.83
N ARG A 61 -21.41 -9.74 5.76
CA ARG A 61 -22.83 -9.36 5.75
C ARG A 61 -23.25 -8.61 7.01
N HIS A 62 -22.88 -9.10 8.19
CA HIS A 62 -23.23 -8.48 9.47
C HIS A 62 -22.84 -6.99 9.51
N ILE A 63 -21.62 -6.63 9.11
CA ILE A 63 -21.14 -5.23 9.04
C ILE A 63 -22.04 -4.33 8.18
N ARG A 64 -22.72 -4.89 7.16
CA ARG A 64 -23.59 -4.11 6.25
C ARG A 64 -25.03 -3.99 6.74
N GLU A 65 -25.46 -4.87 7.65
CA GLU A 65 -26.84 -4.98 8.13
C GLU A 65 -27.00 -4.51 9.59
N ASP A 66 -25.91 -4.12 10.25
CA ASP A 66 -25.85 -3.44 11.55
C ASP A 66 -26.09 -1.92 11.42
#